data_AF-F3GBH9-F1
#
_entry.id   AF-F3GBH9-F1
#
_cell.length_a   1.000
_cell.length_b   1.000
_cell.length_c   1.000
_cell.angle_alpha   90.00
_cell.angle_beta   90.00
_cell.angle_gamma   90.00
#
_symmetry.space_group_name_H-M   'P 1'
#
loop_
_entity.id
_entity.type
_entity.pdbx_description
1 polymer ?
#
loop_
_entity_poly.entity_id
_entity_poly.type
_entity_poly.pdbx_seq_one_letter_code
_entity_poly.pdbx_strand_id
1 'polypeptide(L)'
;MGSKVIVMDISPATIQAGWRGEVVPSVDFPVPEKLFDEKGEVVEWGGVSALLDTVLLDKFKWSDSDEVTIMYVVPSMMPKAGKEKLLELSFDDDKYRLEGGFLKSAASAILFSLDRTKTTLEGKAVPEVTGVAIRADKKTAIIRVDPVFRDSLLPHASQRLSRNSWEGSFDPQLALSDDSINILADTIVQAVQRTDVDIRSLLYKNLVLSGSRVNESG
;
A
#
# COMPACT_ATOMS: atom_id res chain seq x y z
N MET A 1 -18.70 -2.49 25.40
CA MET A 1 -17.47 -2.00 24.76
C MET A 1 -17.04 -3.03 23.74
N GLY A 2 -17.05 -2.67 22.47
CA GLY A 2 -16.54 -3.51 21.39
C GLY A 2 -15.23 -2.92 20.89
N SER A 3 -14.18 -3.73 20.82
CA SER A 3 -12.95 -3.35 20.14
C SER A 3 -13.19 -3.38 18.63
N LYS A 4 -12.94 -2.26 17.95
CA LYS A 4 -13.10 -2.11 16.50
C LYS A 4 -11.78 -1.77 15.85
N VAL A 5 -11.59 -2.23 14.62
CA VAL A 5 -10.38 -1.95 13.84
C VAL A 5 -10.77 -1.34 12.51
N ILE A 6 -10.26 -0.15 12.23
CA ILE A 6 -10.32 0.49 10.91
C ILE A 6 -9.07 0.10 10.14
N VAL A 7 -9.23 -0.25 8.87
CA VAL A 7 -8.12 -0.44 7.93
C VAL A 7 -8.20 0.66 6.89
N MET A 8 -7.12 1.42 6.70
CA MET A 8 -7.07 2.54 5.75
C MET A 8 -5.83 2.43 4.85
N ASP A 9 -6.03 2.24 3.55
CA ASP A 9 -4.98 2.29 2.53
C ASP A 9 -4.85 3.71 1.96
N ILE A 10 -3.69 4.31 2.20
CA ILE A 10 -3.32 5.65 1.75
C ILE A 10 -2.33 5.48 0.61
N SER A 11 -2.78 5.77 -0.62
CA SER A 11 -1.96 5.64 -1.81
C SER A 11 -2.12 6.82 -2.77
N PRO A 12 -1.15 7.06 -3.67
CA PRO A 12 -1.27 8.09 -4.70
C PRO A 12 -2.45 7.92 -5.66
N ALA A 13 -3.04 6.73 -5.73
CA ALA A 13 -4.11 6.43 -6.68
C ALA A 13 -5.51 6.52 -6.07
N THR A 14 -5.68 5.99 -4.87
CA THR A 14 -6.96 5.90 -4.15
C THR A 14 -6.73 6.00 -2.65
N ILE A 15 -7.72 6.55 -1.94
CA ILE A 15 -7.83 6.40 -0.49
C ILE A 15 -9.00 5.45 -0.24
N GLN A 16 -8.70 4.32 0.40
CA GLN A 16 -9.71 3.31 0.72
C GLN A 16 -9.69 3.03 2.21
N ALA A 17 -10.86 2.89 2.82
CA ALA A 17 -10.97 2.51 4.23
C ALA A 17 -12.17 1.60 4.48
N GLY A 18 -12.06 0.74 5.49
CA GLY A 18 -13.15 -0.13 5.92
C GLY A 18 -12.95 -0.65 7.33
N TRP A 19 -13.98 -1.29 7.86
CA TRP A 19 -13.88 -2.04 9.11
C TRP A 19 -13.23 -3.40 8.89
N ARG A 20 -12.46 -3.88 9.87
CA ARG A 20 -11.97 -5.27 9.86
C ARG A 20 -13.16 -6.22 9.76
N GLY A 21 -13.10 -7.13 8.78
CA GLY A 21 -14.13 -8.14 8.52
C GLY A 21 -15.03 -7.79 7.33
N GLU A 22 -14.95 -6.56 6.81
CA GLU A 22 -15.59 -6.22 5.54
C GLU A 22 -14.91 -6.94 4.38
N VAL A 23 -15.71 -7.34 3.38
CA VAL A 23 -15.22 -8.00 2.16
C VAL A 23 -14.51 -7.02 1.23
N VAL A 24 -15.00 -5.77 1.21
CA VAL A 24 -14.49 -4.64 0.43
C VAL A 24 -14.56 -3.38 1.30
N PRO A 25 -13.69 -2.38 1.08
CA PRO A 25 -13.74 -1.13 1.84
C PRO A 25 -15.10 -0.43 1.66
N SER A 26 -15.70 0.00 2.76
CA SER A 26 -16.95 0.78 2.77
C SER A 26 -16.74 2.25 2.36
N VAL A 27 -15.50 2.72 2.37
CA VAL A 27 -15.10 4.07 2.01
C VAL A 27 -14.07 4.03 0.89
N ASP A 28 -14.34 4.72 -0.22
CA ASP A 28 -13.43 4.93 -1.34
C ASP A 28 -13.53 6.38 -1.82
N PHE A 29 -12.41 7.10 -1.82
CA PHE A 29 -12.35 8.48 -2.28
C PHE A 29 -11.26 8.70 -3.34
N PRO A 30 -11.50 9.63 -4.27
CA PRO A 30 -10.42 10.15 -5.10
C PRO A 30 -9.37 10.81 -4.19
N VAL A 31 -8.10 10.61 -4.54
CA VAL A 31 -6.98 11.26 -3.86
C VAL A 31 -7.06 12.77 -4.11
N PRO A 32 -7.03 13.61 -3.06
CA PRO A 32 -6.96 15.06 -3.22
C PRO A 32 -5.81 15.47 -4.14
N GLU A 33 -6.02 16.48 -4.99
CA GLU A 33 -4.97 16.99 -5.86
C GLU A 33 -3.75 17.41 -5.05
N LYS A 34 -2.54 17.12 -5.56
CA LYS A 34 -1.25 17.50 -4.97
C LYS A 34 -0.97 16.92 -3.58
N LEU A 35 -1.79 15.97 -3.10
CA LEU A 35 -1.50 15.25 -1.85
C LEU A 35 -0.16 14.50 -1.95
N PHE A 36 0.10 13.93 -3.13
CA PHE A 36 1.32 13.23 -3.46
C PHE A 36 2.07 13.92 -4.60
N ASP A 37 3.39 13.81 -4.59
CA ASP A 37 4.25 14.21 -5.71
C ASP A 37 4.37 13.13 -6.80
N GLU A 38 5.14 13.41 -7.85
CA GLU A 38 5.43 12.48 -8.95
C GLU A 38 6.23 11.23 -8.52
N LYS A 39 6.76 11.20 -7.29
CA LYS A 39 7.42 10.05 -6.69
C LYS A 39 6.48 9.21 -5.83
N GLY A 40 5.25 9.69 -5.62
CA GLY A 40 4.25 9.06 -4.78
C GLY A 40 4.50 9.31 -3.29
N GLU A 41 5.25 10.35 -2.96
CA GLU A 41 5.51 10.80 -1.59
C GLU A 41 4.47 11.85 -1.19
N VAL A 42 4.03 11.81 0.07
CA VAL A 42 3.10 12.81 0.62
C VAL A 42 3.82 14.15 0.76
N VAL A 43 3.26 15.21 0.16
CA VAL A 43 3.84 16.57 0.19
C VAL A 43 2.90 17.62 0.79
N GLU A 44 1.61 17.31 0.94
CA GLU A 44 0.62 18.20 1.55
C GLU A 44 0.00 17.52 2.80
N TRP A 45 0.49 17.86 3.99
CA TRP A 45 0.01 17.26 5.25
C TRP A 45 -1.29 17.86 5.79
N GLY A 46 -1.65 19.09 5.43
CA GLY A 46 -2.97 19.66 5.71
C GLY A 46 -4.09 18.93 4.97
N GLY A 47 -3.83 18.51 3.73
CA GLY A 47 -4.70 17.65 2.94
C GLY A 47 -4.84 16.25 3.54
N VAL A 48 -3.77 15.68 4.11
CA VAL A 48 -3.87 14.44 4.91
C VAL A 48 -4.74 14.66 6.14
N SER A 49 -4.56 15.77 6.87
CA SER A 49 -5.39 16.08 8.04
C SER A 49 -6.88 16.17 7.69
N ALA A 50 -7.23 16.90 6.63
CA ALA A 50 -8.62 17.03 6.17
C ALA A 50 -9.20 15.69 5.67
N LEU A 51 -8.35 14.82 5.09
CA LEU A 51 -8.73 13.47 4.71
C LEU A 51 -9.06 12.62 5.95
N LEU A 52 -8.23 12.69 6.99
CA LEU A 52 -8.49 11.99 8.26
C LEU A 52 -9.79 12.47 8.90
N ASP A 53 -10.04 13.78 8.92
CA ASP A 53 -11.32 14.35 9.38
C ASP A 53 -12.51 13.73 8.64
N THR A 54 -12.43 13.74 7.31
CA THR A 54 -13.50 13.21 6.46
C THR A 54 -13.73 11.71 6.73
N VAL A 55 -12.66 10.90 6.77
CA VAL A 55 -12.80 9.45 6.91
C VAL A 55 -13.24 9.06 8.31
N LEU A 56 -12.57 9.60 9.34
CA LEU A 56 -12.75 9.18 10.72
C LEU A 56 -14.00 9.80 11.35
N LEU A 57 -14.24 11.10 11.15
CA LEU A 57 -15.34 11.81 11.81
C LEU A 57 -16.62 11.76 10.98
N ASP A 58 -16.54 11.95 9.66
CA ASP A 58 -17.74 12.04 8.82
C ASP A 58 -18.24 10.70 8.31
N LYS A 59 -17.35 9.74 8.02
CA LYS A 59 -17.75 8.46 7.40
C LYS A 59 -17.97 7.33 8.39
N PHE A 60 -17.03 7.10 9.30
CA PHE A 60 -17.11 5.94 10.20
C PHE A 60 -17.98 6.15 11.44
N LYS A 61 -18.12 7.39 11.95
CA LYS A 61 -19.04 7.79 13.03
C LYS A 61 -19.25 6.71 14.11
N TRP A 62 -18.24 6.48 14.95
CA TRP A 62 -18.33 5.51 16.05
C TRP A 62 -18.79 6.13 17.37
N SER A 63 -19.22 5.27 18.30
CA SER A 63 -19.67 5.69 19.63
C SER A 63 -18.50 6.06 20.53
N ASP A 64 -18.72 6.98 21.46
CA ASP A 64 -17.78 7.33 22.54
C ASP A 64 -17.38 6.14 23.43
N SER A 65 -18.15 5.05 23.39
CA SER A 65 -17.88 3.82 24.14
C SER A 65 -17.14 2.74 23.34
N ASP A 66 -16.80 3.01 22.08
CA ASP A 66 -16.04 2.11 21.23
C ASP A 66 -14.53 2.33 21.44
N GLU A 67 -13.78 1.24 21.60
CA GLU A 67 -12.32 1.28 21.56
C GLU A 67 -11.88 1.05 20.11
N VAL A 68 -11.38 2.10 19.45
CA VAL A 68 -11.05 2.05 18.01
C VAL A 68 -9.54 2.05 17.81
N THR A 69 -9.05 1.02 17.13
CA THR A 69 -7.67 0.94 16.64
C THR A 69 -7.65 1.17 15.13
N ILE A 70 -6.64 1.87 14.62
CA ILE A 70 -6.45 2.05 13.17
C ILE A 70 -5.23 1.30 12.65
N MET A 71 -5.38 0.68 11.48
CA MET A 71 -4.27 0.14 10.70
C MET A 71 -4.14 0.94 9.41
N TYR A 72 -3.04 1.67 9.29
CA TYR A 72 -2.67 2.37 8.07
C TYR A 72 -1.84 1.46 7.16
N VAL A 73 -2.30 1.26 5.93
CA VAL A 73 -1.49 0.72 4.84
C VAL A 73 -0.90 1.91 4.08
N VAL A 74 0.42 2.04 4.10
CA VAL A 74 1.14 3.21 3.55
C VAL A 74 2.09 2.79 2.42
N PRO A 75 2.54 3.72 1.55
CA PRO A 75 3.54 3.41 0.54
C PRO A 75 4.79 2.75 1.16
N SER A 76 5.28 1.66 0.56
CA SER A 76 6.33 0.82 1.16
C SER A 76 7.58 1.61 1.55
N MET A 77 7.96 2.58 0.70
CA MET A 77 9.13 3.45 0.88
C MET A 77 8.78 4.83 1.44
N MET A 78 7.64 4.99 2.11
CA MET A 78 7.31 6.23 2.80
C MET A 78 8.42 6.59 3.80
N PRO A 79 8.98 7.83 3.74
CA PRO A 79 10.02 8.27 4.66
C PRO A 79 9.58 8.16 6.12
N LYS A 80 10.53 7.92 7.03
CA LYS A 80 10.27 7.85 8.48
C LYS A 80 9.52 9.09 8.98
N ALA A 81 9.98 10.29 8.61
CA ALA A 81 9.33 11.54 8.98
C ALA A 81 7.87 11.62 8.52
N GLY A 82 7.54 11.06 7.35
CA GLY A 82 6.16 10.99 6.88
C GLY A 82 5.30 10.03 7.70
N LYS A 83 5.85 8.87 8.09
CA LYS A 83 5.17 7.93 9.00
C LYS A 83 4.91 8.57 10.36
N GLU A 84 5.90 9.26 10.92
CA GLU A 84 5.78 9.99 12.18
C GLU A 84 4.72 11.09 12.09
N LYS A 85 4.72 11.87 11.00
CA LYS A 85 3.73 12.93 10.81
C LYS A 85 2.30 12.39 10.67
N LEU A 86 2.11 11.27 9.97
CA LEU A 86 0.81 10.61 9.90
C LEU A 86 0.30 10.17 11.27
N LEU A 87 1.18 9.60 12.11
CA LEU A 87 0.83 9.20 13.47
C LEU A 87 0.54 10.40 14.36
N GLU A 88 1.36 11.45 14.30
CA GLU A 88 1.13 12.73 14.98
C GLU A 88 -0.28 13.26 14.65
N LEU A 89 -0.62 13.38 13.36
CA LEU A 89 -1.94 13.84 12.93
C LEU A 89 -3.09 12.92 13.39
N SER A 90 -2.82 11.65 13.68
CA SER A 90 -3.87 10.69 14.07
C SER A 90 -4.09 10.63 15.58
N PHE A 91 -3.05 10.85 16.38
CA PHE A 91 -3.06 10.60 17.83
C PHE A 91 -2.89 11.87 18.67
N ASP A 92 -2.31 12.94 18.13
CA ASP A 92 -2.17 14.21 18.86
C ASP A 92 -3.45 15.05 18.79
N ASP A 93 -4.41 14.66 17.95
CA ASP A 93 -5.73 15.26 17.88
C ASP A 93 -6.77 14.39 18.62
N ASP A 94 -7.11 14.82 19.84
CA ASP A 94 -8.02 14.12 20.75
C ASP A 94 -9.41 13.86 20.15
N LYS A 95 -9.81 14.56 19.07
CA LYS A 95 -11.13 14.36 18.46
C LYS A 95 -11.31 12.96 17.86
N TYR A 96 -10.22 12.30 17.45
CA TYR A 96 -10.31 10.96 16.89
C TYR A 96 -10.46 9.90 17.97
N ARG A 97 -9.88 10.07 19.17
CA ARG A 97 -10.02 9.10 20.28
C ARG A 97 -9.62 7.67 19.87
N LEU A 98 -8.51 7.57 19.13
CA LEU A 98 -7.95 6.28 18.75
C LEU A 98 -7.18 5.69 19.93
N GLU A 99 -7.48 4.45 20.29
CA GLU A 99 -6.81 3.72 21.37
C GLU A 99 -5.48 3.10 20.93
N GLY A 100 -5.28 2.93 19.63
CA GLY A 100 -4.07 2.32 19.09
C GLY A 100 -3.93 2.44 17.58
N GLY A 101 -2.70 2.24 17.11
CA GLY A 101 -2.34 2.40 15.71
C GLY A 101 -1.30 1.38 15.26
N PHE A 102 -1.44 0.91 14.01
CA PHE A 102 -0.45 0.07 13.34
C PHE A 102 -0.16 0.61 11.94
N LEU A 103 1.11 0.58 11.54
CA LEU A 103 1.53 0.91 10.18
C LEU A 103 1.98 -0.36 9.47
N LYS A 104 1.43 -0.62 8.28
CA LYS A 104 1.83 -1.72 7.40
C LYS A 104 2.26 -1.15 6.05
N SER A 105 3.38 -1.60 5.50
CA SER A 105 3.76 -1.27 4.13
C SER A 105 2.80 -1.91 3.13
N ALA A 106 2.51 -1.19 2.04
CA ALA A 106 1.71 -1.69 0.93
C ALA A 106 2.22 -3.04 0.40
N ALA A 107 3.55 -3.20 0.23
CA ALA A 107 4.13 -4.47 -0.22
C ALA A 107 3.76 -5.66 0.68
N SER A 108 3.90 -5.48 2.00
CA SER A 108 3.55 -6.52 2.97
C SER A 108 2.05 -6.76 3.02
N ALA A 109 1.22 -5.72 2.84
CA ALA A 109 -0.24 -5.88 2.78
C ALA A 109 -0.68 -6.64 1.52
N ILE A 110 -0.08 -6.36 0.36
CA ILE A 110 -0.35 -7.03 -0.92
C ILE A 110 0.01 -8.51 -0.85
N LEU A 111 1.22 -8.83 -0.39
CA LEU A 111 1.62 -10.24 -0.32
C LEU A 111 0.85 -10.99 0.78
N PHE A 112 0.44 -10.29 1.84
CA PHE A 112 -0.41 -10.85 2.89
C PHE A 112 -1.85 -11.08 2.44
N SER A 113 -2.34 -10.48 1.35
CA SER A 113 -3.73 -10.68 0.90
C SER A 113 -3.91 -11.91 0.01
N LEU A 114 -2.83 -12.64 -0.30
CA LEU A 114 -2.85 -13.88 -1.07
C LEU A 114 -3.73 -14.96 -0.42
N ASP A 115 -4.40 -15.78 -1.24
CA ASP A 115 -5.27 -16.86 -0.73
C ASP A 115 -4.58 -17.82 0.24
N ARG A 116 -3.24 -17.99 0.12
CA ARG A 116 -2.44 -18.78 1.06
C ARG A 116 -2.50 -18.28 2.50
N THR A 117 -2.61 -16.97 2.74
CA THR A 117 -2.78 -16.42 4.09
C THR A 117 -4.24 -16.50 4.54
N LYS A 118 -5.20 -16.38 3.62
CA LYS A 118 -6.64 -16.51 3.91
C LYS A 118 -7.05 -17.91 4.37
N THR A 119 -6.33 -18.95 3.93
CA THR A 119 -6.56 -20.34 4.36
C THR A 119 -5.92 -20.69 5.70
N THR A 120 -5.27 -19.75 6.38
CA THR A 120 -4.70 -19.99 7.70
C THR A 120 -5.84 -20.18 8.70
N LEU A 121 -6.06 -21.42 9.12
CA LEU A 121 -7.05 -21.77 10.14
C LEU A 121 -6.82 -20.96 11.42
N GLU A 122 -7.90 -20.59 12.11
CA GLU A 122 -7.83 -19.94 13.42
C GLU A 122 -6.88 -20.70 14.37
N GLY A 123 -5.99 -19.97 15.04
CA GLY A 123 -4.99 -20.54 15.97
C GLY A 123 -3.72 -21.08 15.32
N LYS A 124 -3.57 -21.03 13.99
CA LYS A 124 -2.29 -21.33 13.33
C LYS A 124 -1.47 -20.07 13.10
N ALA A 125 -0.14 -20.21 13.20
CA ALA A 125 0.79 -19.15 12.88
C ALA A 125 0.58 -18.73 11.41
N VAL A 126 0.46 -17.42 11.20
CA VAL A 126 0.37 -16.87 9.85
C VAL A 126 1.72 -17.10 9.15
N PRO A 127 1.73 -17.64 7.91
CA PRO A 127 2.99 -17.95 7.24
C PRO A 127 3.79 -16.68 7.00
N GLU A 128 5.11 -16.78 7.21
CA GLU A 128 6.04 -15.72 6.83
C GLU A 128 5.91 -15.39 5.35
N VAL A 129 5.78 -14.12 5.03
CA VAL A 129 5.55 -13.69 3.65
C VAL A 129 6.88 -13.44 2.95
N THR A 130 7.11 -14.13 1.83
CA THR A 130 8.28 -13.94 0.97
C THR A 130 7.83 -13.89 -0.48
N GLY A 131 8.18 -12.83 -1.21
CA GLY A 131 7.73 -12.62 -2.58
C GLY A 131 8.08 -11.24 -3.11
N VAL A 132 7.54 -10.89 -4.27
CA VAL A 132 7.63 -9.55 -4.86
C VAL A 132 6.23 -8.97 -4.98
N ALA A 133 6.00 -7.86 -4.29
CA ALA A 133 4.76 -7.09 -4.43
C ALA A 133 4.90 -6.11 -5.59
N ILE A 134 3.94 -6.12 -6.50
CA ILE A 134 3.89 -5.22 -7.64
C ILE A 134 2.58 -4.42 -7.53
N ARG A 135 2.67 -3.11 -7.31
CA ARG A 135 1.51 -2.21 -7.25
C ARG A 135 1.44 -1.36 -8.50
N ALA A 136 0.39 -1.53 -9.30
CA ALA A 136 0.15 -0.82 -10.55
C ALA A 136 -1.27 -0.23 -10.57
N ASP A 137 -1.37 1.10 -10.55
CA ASP A 137 -2.62 1.82 -10.41
C ASP A 137 -2.87 2.81 -11.55
N LYS A 138 -4.14 2.93 -12.01
CA LYS A 138 -4.53 3.71 -13.21
C LYS A 138 -4.23 5.20 -13.08
N LYS A 139 -4.46 5.74 -11.89
CA LYS A 139 -4.43 7.19 -11.61
C LYS A 139 -3.03 7.71 -11.28
N THR A 140 -2.00 6.87 -11.34
CA THR A 140 -0.64 7.25 -11.01
C THR A 140 0.32 6.85 -12.12
N ALA A 141 1.35 7.67 -12.33
CA ALA A 141 2.45 7.36 -13.23
C ALA A 141 3.53 6.50 -12.55
N ILE A 142 3.15 5.68 -11.57
CA ILE A 142 4.08 4.98 -10.70
C ILE A 142 3.66 3.53 -10.56
N ILE A 143 4.55 2.63 -10.93
CA ILE A 143 4.48 1.21 -10.57
C ILE A 143 5.58 0.93 -9.56
N ARG A 144 5.21 0.27 -8.46
CA ARG A 144 6.14 -0.13 -7.40
C ARG A 144 6.43 -1.61 -7.51
N VAL A 145 7.70 -1.97 -7.43
CA VAL A 145 8.15 -3.37 -7.38
C VAL A 145 8.99 -3.52 -6.11
N ASP A 146 8.41 -4.17 -5.11
CA ASP A 146 8.93 -4.19 -3.75
C ASP A 146 9.14 -5.66 -3.30
N PRO A 147 10.39 -6.14 -3.26
CA PRO A 147 10.72 -7.46 -2.72
C PRO A 147 10.55 -7.49 -1.19
N VAL A 148 9.97 -8.57 -0.69
CA VAL A 148 9.78 -8.83 0.74
C VAL A 148 10.32 -10.23 1.06
N PHE A 149 11.12 -10.34 2.11
CA PHE A 149 11.66 -11.60 2.61
C PHE A 149 11.32 -11.74 4.08
N ARG A 150 10.62 -12.83 4.44
CA ARG A 150 10.15 -13.09 5.80
C ARG A 150 9.50 -11.86 6.46
N ASP A 151 8.47 -11.34 5.82
CA ASP A 151 7.69 -10.15 6.20
C ASP A 151 8.46 -8.81 6.19
N SER A 152 9.78 -8.84 5.97
CA SER A 152 10.63 -7.65 5.90
C SER A 152 10.75 -7.17 4.46
N LEU A 153 10.33 -5.92 4.22
CA LEU A 153 10.63 -5.21 2.97
C LEU A 153 12.16 -5.15 2.78
N LEU A 154 12.63 -5.29 1.53
CA LEU A 154 14.04 -5.12 1.15
C LEU A 154 14.24 -3.77 0.44
N PRO A 155 14.47 -2.65 1.18
CA PRO A 155 14.37 -1.30 0.62
C PRO A 155 15.44 -1.01 -0.44
N HIS A 156 16.60 -1.64 -0.33
CA HIS A 156 17.72 -1.52 -1.27
C HIS A 156 17.42 -2.15 -2.64
N ALA A 157 16.49 -3.11 -2.68
CA ALA A 157 16.10 -3.84 -3.87
C ALA A 157 14.82 -3.29 -4.51
N SER A 158 13.97 -2.60 -3.73
CA SER A 158 12.76 -1.92 -4.21
C SER A 158 13.02 -1.01 -5.41
N GLN A 159 12.20 -1.16 -6.45
CA GLN A 159 12.24 -0.36 -7.67
C GLN A 159 10.97 0.49 -7.82
N ARG A 160 11.15 1.62 -8.50
CA ARG A 160 10.07 2.52 -8.91
C ARG A 160 10.13 2.71 -10.42
N LEU A 161 9.09 2.23 -11.09
CA LEU A 161 8.89 2.44 -12.51
C LEU A 161 8.00 3.66 -12.70
N SER A 162 8.51 4.66 -13.40
CA SER A 162 7.85 5.95 -13.67
C SER A 162 8.20 6.44 -15.07
N ARG A 163 7.50 7.46 -15.59
CA ARG A 163 7.74 8.02 -16.94
C ARG A 163 9.21 8.33 -17.24
N ASN A 164 9.95 8.79 -16.23
CA ASN A 164 11.35 9.19 -16.36
C ASN A 164 12.35 8.07 -16.01
N SER A 165 11.87 6.88 -15.64
CA SER A 165 12.75 5.78 -15.21
C SER A 165 13.43 5.06 -16.38
N TRP A 166 12.95 5.24 -17.62
CA TRP A 166 13.45 4.55 -18.82
C TRP A 166 13.51 5.49 -20.03
N GLU A 167 14.47 5.28 -20.93
CA GLU A 167 14.49 5.97 -22.22
C GLU A 167 13.38 5.40 -23.12
N GLY A 168 12.31 6.17 -23.38
CA GLY A 168 11.21 5.75 -24.24
C GLY A 168 9.88 6.46 -23.95
N SER A 169 8.83 6.11 -24.71
CA SER A 169 7.47 6.65 -24.54
C SER A 169 6.65 5.92 -23.45
N PHE A 170 7.32 5.34 -22.45
CA PHE A 170 6.65 4.57 -21.40
C PHE A 170 5.83 5.50 -20.51
N ASP A 171 4.50 5.32 -20.54
CA ASP A 171 3.59 6.06 -19.69
C ASP A 171 2.72 5.09 -18.88
N PRO A 172 3.04 4.89 -17.59
CA PRO A 172 2.22 4.05 -16.71
C PRO A 172 0.85 4.67 -16.39
N GLN A 173 0.52 5.87 -16.88
CA GLN A 173 -0.85 6.41 -16.90
C GLN A 173 -1.65 5.99 -18.15
N LEU A 174 -1.01 5.50 -19.20
CA LEU A 174 -1.67 4.99 -20.41
C LEU A 174 -1.82 3.47 -20.37
N ALA A 175 -2.34 2.87 -21.44
CA ALA A 175 -2.42 1.41 -21.55
C ALA A 175 -1.01 0.80 -21.53
N LEU A 176 -0.83 -0.31 -20.80
CA LEU A 176 0.42 -1.07 -20.80
C LEU A 176 0.52 -1.82 -22.14
N SER A 177 1.15 -1.20 -23.14
CA SER A 177 1.53 -1.88 -24.39
C SER A 177 2.50 -3.05 -24.11
N ASP A 178 2.70 -3.94 -25.09
CA ASP A 178 3.67 -5.05 -24.97
C ASP A 178 5.07 -4.56 -24.54
N ASP A 179 5.52 -3.43 -25.09
CA ASP A 179 6.79 -2.81 -24.70
C ASP A 179 6.81 -2.38 -23.22
N SER A 180 5.69 -1.90 -22.71
CA SER A 180 5.51 -1.50 -21.32
C SER A 180 5.54 -2.70 -20.37
N ILE A 181 5.03 -3.86 -20.82
CA ILE A 181 5.09 -5.12 -20.07
C ILE A 181 6.53 -5.63 -19.99
N ASN A 182 7.30 -5.55 -21.07
CA ASN A 182 8.71 -5.92 -21.06
C ASN A 182 9.52 -5.07 -20.09
N ILE A 183 9.29 -3.75 -20.07
CA ILE A 183 9.93 -2.84 -19.11
C ILE A 183 9.58 -3.19 -17.66
N LEU A 184 8.33 -3.56 -17.38
CA LEU A 184 7.93 -4.03 -16.05
C LEU A 184 8.61 -5.35 -15.68
N ALA A 185 8.67 -6.30 -16.61
CA ALA A 185 9.37 -7.57 -16.40
C ALA A 185 10.86 -7.36 -16.08
N ASP A 186 11.53 -6.50 -16.84
CA ASP A 186 12.92 -6.12 -16.59
C ASP A 186 13.10 -5.44 -15.22
N THR A 187 12.16 -4.57 -14.84
CA THR A 187 12.15 -3.93 -13.52
C THR A 187 12.04 -4.97 -12.39
N ILE A 188 11.21 -6.01 -12.57
CA ILE A 188 11.09 -7.13 -11.63
C ILE A 188 12.40 -7.91 -11.54
N VAL A 189 13.00 -8.24 -12.69
CA VAL A 189 14.29 -8.94 -12.72
C VAL A 189 15.37 -8.13 -12.02
N GLN A 190 15.46 -6.83 -12.28
CA GLN A 190 16.42 -5.94 -11.62
C GLN A 190 16.19 -5.87 -10.11
N ALA A 191 14.94 -5.78 -9.66
CA ALA A 191 14.61 -5.79 -8.23
C ALA A 191 15.11 -7.07 -7.55
N VAL A 192 14.86 -8.24 -8.15
CA VAL A 192 15.30 -9.53 -7.61
C VAL A 192 16.82 -9.70 -7.70
N GLN A 193 17.47 -9.21 -8.76
CA GLN A 193 18.93 -9.28 -8.89
C GLN A 193 19.68 -8.44 -7.86
N ARG A 194 19.04 -7.41 -7.30
CA ARG A 194 19.59 -6.60 -6.21
C ARG A 194 19.52 -7.27 -4.84
N THR A 195 18.88 -8.43 -4.72
CA THR A 195 18.85 -9.20 -3.48
C THR A 195 19.92 -10.29 -3.46
N ASP A 196 20.13 -10.88 -2.28
CA ASP A 196 20.98 -12.05 -2.09
C ASP A 196 20.57 -13.21 -3.00
N VAL A 197 21.56 -13.90 -3.56
CA VAL A 197 21.37 -14.99 -4.54
C VAL A 197 20.45 -16.09 -3.98
N ASP A 198 20.63 -16.43 -2.71
CA ASP A 198 19.96 -17.55 -2.05
C ASP A 198 18.44 -17.35 -1.93
N ILE A 199 17.98 -16.09 -1.91
CA ILE A 199 16.56 -15.78 -1.76
C ILE A 199 15.84 -15.55 -3.09
N ARG A 200 16.56 -15.35 -4.21
CA ARG A 200 15.96 -14.99 -5.51
C ARG A 200 14.92 -16.00 -5.99
N SER A 201 15.24 -17.29 -5.87
CA SER A 201 14.33 -18.37 -6.25
C SER A 201 13.05 -18.39 -5.40
N LEU A 202 13.13 -17.92 -4.14
CA LEU A 202 11.98 -17.82 -3.24
C LEU A 202 11.10 -16.62 -3.60
N LEU A 203 11.71 -15.50 -3.98
CA LEU A 203 10.99 -14.30 -4.40
C LEU A 203 10.14 -14.56 -5.66
N TYR A 204 10.70 -15.25 -6.66
CA TYR A 204 9.98 -15.60 -7.89
C TYR A 204 8.80 -16.56 -7.68
N LYS A 205 8.78 -17.34 -6.59
CA LYS A 205 7.65 -18.26 -6.30
C LYS A 205 6.35 -17.51 -5.96
N ASN A 206 6.44 -16.25 -5.57
CA ASN A 206 5.29 -15.44 -5.17
C ASN A 206 5.43 -14.02 -5.75
N LEU A 207 5.10 -13.86 -7.03
CA LEU A 207 4.91 -12.55 -7.66
C LEU A 207 3.44 -12.16 -7.53
N VAL A 208 3.15 -11.03 -6.90
CA VAL A 208 1.77 -10.60 -6.65
C VAL A 208 1.56 -9.23 -7.25
N LEU A 209 0.71 -9.19 -8.26
CA LEU A 209 0.30 -7.98 -8.93
C LEU A 209 -1.01 -7.47 -8.30
N SER A 210 -1.03 -6.20 -7.91
CA SER A 210 -2.17 -5.52 -7.26
C SER A 210 -2.35 -4.11 -7.81
N GLY A 211 -3.53 -3.54 -7.58
CA GLY A 211 -3.91 -2.20 -8.02
C GLY A 211 -4.96 -2.21 -9.12
N SER A 212 -5.46 -1.02 -9.42
CA SER A 212 -6.60 -0.81 -10.34
C SER A 212 -6.31 -1.15 -11.81
N ARG A 213 -5.05 -1.29 -12.22
CA ARG A 213 -4.67 -1.66 -13.60
C ARG A 213 -4.76 -3.14 -13.89
N VAL A 214 -4.67 -3.98 -12.87
CA VAL A 214 -4.57 -5.44 -13.02
C VAL A 214 -5.80 -6.04 -13.71
N ASN A 215 -6.94 -5.36 -13.58
CA ASN A 215 -8.21 -5.79 -14.14
C ASN A 215 -8.50 -5.19 -15.52
N GLU A 216 -7.53 -4.51 -16.16
CA GLU A 216 -7.68 -4.06 -17.55
C GLU A 216 -7.66 -5.26 -18.49
N SER A 217 -8.62 -5.32 -19.41
CA SER A 217 -8.54 -6.21 -20.57
C SER A 217 -7.43 -5.71 -21.49
N GLY A 218 -6.44 -6.55 -21.76
CA GLY A 218 -5.45 -6.34 -22.82
C GLY A 218 -6.08 -6.37 -24.20
#